data_AF-A0A9D9K351-F1
#
_entry.id   AF-A0A9D9K351-F1
#
_cell.length_a   1.000
_cell.length_b   1.000
_cell.length_c   1.000
_cell.angle_alpha   90.00
_cell.angle_beta   90.00
_cell.angle_gamma   90.00
#
_symmetry.space_group_name_H-M   'P 1'
#
loop_
_entity.id
_entity.type
_entity.pdbx_description
1 polymer ?
#
loop_
_entity_poly.entity_id
_entity_poly.type
_entity_poly.pdbx_seq_one_letter_code
_entity_poly.pdbx_strand_id
1 'polypeptide(L)'
;MSHIKVDPDVFYPDPETRQKCDICIVSNANHYDWAIEVKLLRFLGNNGKPNDNMLTHILSPYPQHKSALNDCIRLARSSFAAKKAILIYGFEHDEWPLEPAIGAFEHLANKSLGPVGYQEGTRYVSCFTGLTHHIHKKGKVFGWELISNNTGNHDTGRPLTPR
;
A
#
# COMPACT_ATOMS: atom_id res chain seq x y z
N MET A 1 3.35 13.91 25.25
CA MET A 1 3.58 12.87 24.22
C MET A 1 2.30 12.77 23.40
N SER A 2 2.34 13.04 22.10
CA SER A 2 1.19 12.75 21.22
C SER A 2 1.00 11.24 21.18
N HIS A 3 -0.19 10.76 21.55
CA HIS A 3 -0.51 9.34 21.53
C HIS A 3 -0.78 8.90 20.09
N ILE A 4 0.14 8.16 19.49
CA ILE A 4 -0.11 7.47 18.21
C ILE A 4 -0.96 6.24 18.51
N LYS A 5 -2.13 6.16 17.89
CA LYS A 5 -3.02 5.00 17.91
C LYS A 5 -3.00 4.33 16.53
N VAL A 6 -2.98 3.01 16.53
CA VAL A 6 -3.04 2.17 15.33
C VAL A 6 -4.30 1.33 15.42
N ASP A 7 -5.23 1.53 14.48
CA ASP A 7 -6.49 0.83 14.39
C ASP A 7 -6.45 -0.16 13.21
N PRO A 8 -6.51 -1.47 13.46
CA PRO A 8 -6.54 -2.46 12.39
C PRO A 8 -7.97 -2.68 11.85
N ASP A 9 -8.07 -3.24 10.65
CA ASP A 9 -9.32 -3.79 10.10
C ASP A 9 -10.49 -2.78 10.04
N VAL A 10 -10.17 -1.53 9.66
CA VAL A 10 -11.11 -0.40 9.59
C VAL A 10 -11.90 -0.48 8.30
N PHE A 11 -13.23 -0.38 8.35
CA PHE A 11 -14.05 -0.38 7.13
C PHE A 11 -13.67 0.79 6.21
N TYR A 12 -13.64 0.51 4.91
CA TYR A 12 -13.60 1.57 3.92
C TYR A 12 -14.83 2.48 4.11
N PRO A 13 -14.67 3.81 3.94
CA PRO A 13 -15.76 4.76 4.10
C PRO A 13 -16.77 4.71 2.95
N ASP A 14 -16.45 4.01 1.87
CA ASP A 14 -17.29 3.83 0.69
C ASP A 14 -18.39 2.78 0.97
N PRO A 15 -19.69 3.16 1.02
CA PRO A 15 -20.77 2.27 1.51
C PRO A 15 -21.06 1.08 0.59
N GLU A 16 -20.67 1.17 -0.68
CA GLU A 16 -20.80 0.11 -1.70
C GLU A 16 -19.90 -1.09 -1.41
N THR A 17 -18.87 -0.93 -0.57
CA THR A 17 -17.92 -2.00 -0.22
C THR A 17 -17.95 -2.34 1.26
N ARG A 18 -17.87 -3.64 1.56
CA ARG A 18 -17.70 -4.16 2.93
C ARG A 18 -16.25 -4.50 3.26
N GLN A 19 -15.32 -4.03 2.45
CA GLN A 19 -13.90 -4.28 2.63
C GLN A 19 -13.34 -3.42 3.77
N LYS A 20 -12.22 -3.88 4.32
CA LYS A 20 -11.52 -3.24 5.42
C LYS A 20 -10.12 -2.87 4.95
N CYS A 21 -9.66 -1.71 5.38
CA CYS A 21 -8.29 -1.28 5.31
C CYS A 21 -7.52 -1.92 6.45
N ASP A 22 -6.35 -2.47 6.14
CA ASP A 22 -5.57 -3.24 7.11
C ASP A 22 -5.19 -2.40 8.32
N ILE A 23 -4.76 -1.15 8.11
CA ILE A 23 -4.30 -0.25 9.17
C ILE A 23 -4.77 1.18 8.91
N CYS A 24 -5.30 1.83 9.94
CA CYS A 24 -5.38 3.28 10.00
C CYS A 24 -4.62 3.84 11.21
N ILE A 25 -3.96 4.99 11.06
CA ILE A 25 -3.18 5.63 12.12
C ILE A 25 -3.84 6.95 12.52
N VAL A 26 -3.89 7.23 13.82
CA VAL A 26 -4.37 8.48 14.41
C VAL A 26 -3.28 9.03 15.33
N SER A 27 -2.85 10.26 15.11
CA SER A 27 -1.82 10.94 15.91
C SER A 27 -2.38 12.07 16.76
N ASN A 28 -3.37 12.82 16.24
CA ASN A 28 -4.02 13.92 16.95
C ASN A 28 -5.47 14.10 16.42
N ALA A 29 -6.47 14.00 17.30
CA ALA A 29 -7.92 14.13 17.04
C ALA A 29 -8.66 12.88 16.51
N ASN A 30 -9.97 13.00 16.29
CA ASN A 30 -10.89 11.90 15.94
C ASN A 30 -10.92 11.56 14.44
N HIS A 31 -9.83 11.80 13.70
CA HIS A 31 -9.72 11.47 12.28
C HIS A 31 -8.45 10.66 12.01
N TYR A 32 -8.49 9.81 10.98
CA TYR A 32 -7.32 9.05 10.56
C TYR A 32 -6.34 9.94 9.79
N ASP A 33 -5.07 9.93 10.19
CA ASP A 33 -3.98 10.57 9.45
C ASP A 33 -3.56 9.72 8.26
N TRP A 34 -3.57 8.40 8.44
CA TRP A 34 -3.18 7.43 7.42
C TRP A 34 -4.19 6.29 7.30
N ALA A 35 -4.40 5.84 6.07
CA ALA A 35 -5.01 4.57 5.70
C ALA A 35 -3.98 3.77 4.89
N ILE A 36 -3.67 2.55 5.33
CA ILE A 36 -2.53 1.76 4.87
C ILE A 36 -2.98 0.33 4.57
N GLU A 37 -2.71 -0.12 3.36
CA GLU A 37 -2.82 -1.53 2.98
C GLU A 37 -1.46 -2.20 3.11
N VAL A 38 -1.45 -3.46 3.56
CA VAL A 38 -0.25 -4.21 3.91
C VAL A 38 -0.18 -5.50 3.12
N LYS A 39 0.98 -5.76 2.49
CA LYS A 39 1.25 -7.04 1.84
C LYS A 39 2.51 -7.72 2.33
N LEU A 40 2.39 -9.04 2.44
CA LEU A 40 3.52 -9.93 2.66
C LEU A 40 4.13 -10.33 1.32
N LEU A 41 5.43 -10.14 1.16
CA LEU A 41 6.25 -10.69 0.08
C LEU A 41 7.18 -11.76 0.66
N ARG A 42 6.84 -13.03 0.45
CA ARG A 42 7.58 -14.18 1.00
C ARG A 42 7.76 -15.29 -0.02
N PHE A 43 8.95 -15.36 -0.60
CA PHE A 43 9.32 -16.36 -1.62
C PHE A 43 9.46 -17.78 -1.09
N LEU A 44 9.76 -17.97 0.20
CA LEU A 44 9.88 -19.29 0.82
C LEU A 44 8.77 -19.50 1.86
N GLY A 45 8.14 -20.66 1.89
CA GLY A 45 7.23 -21.05 2.96
C GLY A 45 7.95 -21.25 4.30
N ASN A 46 7.18 -21.52 5.36
CA ASN A 46 7.73 -21.81 6.69
C ASN A 46 8.64 -23.04 6.71
N ASN A 47 8.53 -23.91 5.70
CA ASN A 47 9.34 -25.11 5.50
C ASN A 47 10.56 -24.89 4.58
N GLY A 48 10.82 -23.65 4.16
CA GLY A 48 11.91 -23.30 3.25
C GLY A 48 11.67 -23.64 1.78
N LYS A 49 10.49 -24.19 1.42
CA LYS A 49 10.17 -24.48 0.01
C LYS A 49 9.70 -23.22 -0.72
N PRO A 50 9.97 -23.09 -2.03
CA PRO A 50 9.46 -21.98 -2.83
C PRO A 50 7.93 -21.82 -2.74
N ASN A 51 7.49 -20.56 -2.80
CA ASN A 51 6.10 -20.16 -2.84
C ASN A 51 5.81 -19.48 -4.18
N ASP A 52 5.35 -20.28 -5.13
CA ASP A 52 5.20 -19.88 -6.53
C ASP A 52 4.11 -18.83 -6.76
N ASN A 53 3.18 -18.67 -5.80
CA ASN A 53 2.07 -17.74 -5.91
C ASN A 53 2.38 -16.35 -5.34
N MET A 54 3.56 -16.15 -4.75
CA MET A 54 3.84 -14.92 -4.03
C MET A 54 3.83 -13.69 -4.92
N LEU A 55 4.37 -13.79 -6.14
CA LEU A 55 4.34 -12.67 -7.09
C LEU A 55 2.92 -12.31 -7.52
N THR A 56 1.98 -13.27 -7.54
CA THR A 56 0.57 -12.99 -7.83
C THR A 56 -0.03 -12.02 -6.80
N HIS A 57 0.32 -12.16 -5.52
CA HIS A 57 -0.15 -11.29 -4.44
C HIS A 57 0.46 -9.88 -4.46
N ILE A 58 1.51 -9.66 -5.24
CA ILE A 58 2.15 -8.34 -5.35
C ILE A 58 1.83 -7.70 -6.71
N LEU A 59 2.06 -8.42 -7.80
CA LEU A 59 2.15 -7.88 -9.16
C LEU A 59 0.93 -8.15 -10.03
N SER A 60 -0.03 -8.96 -9.56
CA SER A 60 -1.12 -9.34 -10.46
C SER A 60 -2.07 -8.17 -10.76
N PRO A 61 -2.41 -7.91 -12.02
CA PRO A 61 -3.34 -6.83 -12.38
C PRO A 61 -4.82 -7.25 -12.29
N TYR A 62 -5.11 -8.52 -12.00
CA TYR A 62 -6.47 -9.04 -12.01
C TYR A 62 -7.15 -8.78 -10.65
N PRO A 63 -8.32 -8.10 -10.61
CA PRO A 63 -8.97 -7.70 -9.35
C PRO A 63 -9.24 -8.86 -8.38
N GLN A 64 -9.51 -10.06 -8.90
CA GLN A 64 -9.81 -11.25 -8.12
C GLN A 64 -8.64 -11.70 -7.23
N HIS A 65 -7.40 -11.34 -7.60
CA HIS A 65 -6.20 -11.78 -6.91
C HIS A 65 -5.84 -10.92 -5.68
N LYS A 66 -6.51 -9.77 -5.49
CA LYS A 66 -6.31 -8.87 -4.33
C LYS A 66 -4.81 -8.60 -4.06
N SER A 67 -4.10 -8.23 -5.12
CA SER A 67 -2.68 -7.94 -5.09
C SER A 67 -2.39 -6.54 -4.53
N ALA A 68 -1.12 -6.28 -4.18
CA ALA A 68 -0.66 -4.94 -3.83
C ALA A 68 -1.06 -3.87 -4.88
N LEU A 69 -0.96 -4.21 -6.19
CA LEU A 69 -1.41 -3.31 -7.25
C LEU A 69 -2.90 -2.95 -7.15
N ASN A 70 -3.76 -3.95 -6.93
CA ASN A 70 -5.19 -3.72 -6.77
C ASN A 70 -5.48 -2.89 -5.52
N ASP A 71 -4.71 -3.10 -4.45
CA ASP A 71 -4.86 -2.36 -3.20
C ASP A 71 -4.48 -0.88 -3.37
N CYS A 72 -3.43 -0.58 -4.14
CA CYS A 72 -3.09 0.80 -4.51
C CYS A 72 -4.26 1.50 -5.23
N ILE A 73 -4.87 0.84 -6.24
CA ILE A 73 -6.00 1.42 -6.98
C ILE A 73 -7.24 1.59 -6.09
N ARG A 74 -7.51 0.62 -5.23
CA ARG A 74 -8.63 0.65 -4.30
C ARG A 74 -8.46 1.78 -3.28
N LEU A 75 -7.28 1.92 -2.67
CA LEU A 75 -6.97 3.03 -1.78
C LEU A 75 -7.08 4.37 -2.51
N ALA A 76 -6.46 4.51 -3.68
CA ALA A 76 -6.49 5.75 -4.45
C ALA A 76 -7.93 6.23 -4.71
N ARG A 77 -8.82 5.31 -5.12
CA ARG A 77 -10.24 5.59 -5.40
C ARG A 77 -11.13 5.75 -4.16
N SER A 78 -10.68 5.31 -3.00
CA SER A 78 -11.49 5.37 -1.78
C SER A 78 -11.72 6.79 -1.28
N SER A 79 -12.82 6.95 -0.54
CA SER A 79 -13.21 8.21 0.11
C SER A 79 -12.51 8.44 1.46
N PHE A 80 -11.42 7.73 1.76
CA PHE A 80 -10.63 7.99 2.97
C PHE A 80 -10.13 9.43 2.97
N ALA A 81 -10.56 10.20 3.98
CA ALA A 81 -10.07 11.55 4.27
C ALA A 81 -8.77 11.49 5.09
N ALA A 82 -7.79 10.73 4.58
CA ALA A 82 -6.51 10.46 5.20
C ALA A 82 -5.43 10.35 4.11
N LYS A 83 -4.17 10.45 4.49
CA LYS A 83 -3.09 10.02 3.60
C LYS A 83 -3.22 8.52 3.33
N LYS A 84 -2.89 8.11 2.12
CA LYS A 84 -3.04 6.73 1.67
C LYS A 84 -1.65 6.14 1.44
N ALA A 85 -1.41 4.91 1.88
CA ALA A 85 -0.13 4.26 1.63
C ALA A 85 -0.28 2.77 1.35
N ILE A 86 0.69 2.24 0.61
CA ILE A 86 0.92 0.81 0.49
C ILE A 86 2.19 0.46 1.26
N LEU A 87 2.13 -0.62 2.04
CA LEU A 87 3.27 -1.17 2.75
C LEU A 87 3.46 -2.61 2.30
N ILE A 88 4.68 -2.94 1.86
CA ILE A 88 5.07 -4.32 1.55
C ILE A 88 6.17 -4.70 2.53
N TYR A 89 5.99 -5.77 3.28
CA TYR A 89 7.06 -6.35 4.08
C TYR A 89 7.37 -7.75 3.61
N GLY A 90 8.64 -8.14 3.70
CA GLY A 90 9.07 -9.44 3.22
C GLY A 90 10.30 -9.97 3.91
N PHE A 91 10.54 -11.27 3.70
CA PHE A 91 11.70 -11.97 4.24
C PHE A 91 12.72 -12.21 3.13
N GLU A 92 13.95 -11.76 3.35
CA GLU A 92 15.00 -11.79 2.35
C GLU A 92 15.88 -13.03 2.53
N HIS A 93 16.17 -13.70 1.41
CA HIS A 93 17.13 -14.80 1.31
C HIS A 93 18.10 -14.47 0.19
N ASP A 94 19.34 -14.97 0.27
CA ASP A 94 20.38 -14.57 -0.66
C ASP A 94 20.06 -14.99 -2.12
N GLU A 95 19.38 -16.13 -2.30
CA GLU A 95 18.89 -16.60 -3.61
C GLU A 95 17.57 -15.94 -4.03
N TRP A 96 16.84 -15.33 -3.08
CA TRP A 96 15.52 -14.74 -3.30
C TRP A 96 15.46 -13.31 -2.74
N PRO A 97 16.23 -12.38 -3.35
CA PRO A 97 16.21 -10.98 -2.93
C PRO A 97 14.82 -10.36 -3.18
N LEU A 98 14.43 -9.42 -2.31
CA LEU A 98 13.13 -8.75 -2.43
C LEU A 98 13.11 -7.71 -3.57
N GLU A 99 14.24 -7.05 -3.81
CA GLU A 99 14.35 -5.89 -4.71
C GLU A 99 13.80 -6.10 -6.13
N PRO A 100 14.05 -7.22 -6.83
CA PRO A 100 13.51 -7.40 -8.17
C PRO A 100 11.98 -7.35 -8.22
N ALA A 101 11.30 -7.95 -7.24
CA ALA A 101 9.85 -7.91 -7.16
C ALA A 101 9.33 -6.53 -6.74
N ILE A 102 10.05 -5.83 -5.86
CA ILE A 102 9.70 -4.46 -5.46
C ILE A 102 9.85 -3.50 -6.65
N GLY A 103 10.94 -3.57 -7.41
CA GLY A 103 11.12 -2.74 -8.61
C GLY A 103 10.07 -3.02 -9.69
N ALA A 104 9.71 -4.29 -9.88
CA ALA A 104 8.61 -4.65 -10.78
C ALA A 104 7.26 -4.10 -10.30
N PHE A 105 7.01 -4.14 -8.99
CA PHE A 105 5.81 -3.59 -8.36
C PHE A 105 5.70 -2.09 -8.63
N GLU A 106 6.74 -1.32 -8.34
CA GLU A 106 6.70 0.15 -8.51
C GLU A 106 6.43 0.57 -9.97
N HIS A 107 7.06 -0.13 -10.91
CA HIS A 107 6.85 0.14 -12.33
C HIS A 107 5.37 -0.08 -12.72
N LEU A 108 4.79 -1.19 -12.27
CA LEU A 108 3.39 -1.53 -12.56
C LEU A 108 2.41 -0.65 -11.77
N ALA A 109 2.73 -0.29 -10.53
CA ALA A 109 1.90 0.54 -9.66
C ALA A 109 1.74 1.94 -10.25
N ASN A 110 2.84 2.60 -10.61
CA ASN A 110 2.78 3.92 -11.24
C ASN A 110 2.02 3.92 -12.57
N LYS A 111 2.22 2.88 -13.39
CA LYS A 111 1.45 2.70 -14.64
C LYS A 111 -0.05 2.54 -14.39
N SER A 112 -0.41 1.84 -13.30
CA SER A 112 -1.81 1.58 -12.94
C SER A 112 -2.48 2.78 -12.25
N LEU A 113 -1.72 3.54 -11.45
CA LEU A 113 -2.19 4.70 -10.69
C LEU A 113 -2.39 5.95 -11.55
N GLY A 114 -1.57 6.13 -12.59
CA GLY A 114 -1.64 7.30 -13.49
C GLY A 114 -3.06 7.59 -14.02
N PRO A 115 -3.77 6.59 -14.59
CA PRO A 115 -5.15 6.75 -15.06
C PRO A 115 -6.18 7.16 -14.00
N VAL A 116 -5.90 6.96 -12.70
CA VAL A 116 -6.77 7.38 -11.59
C VAL A 116 -6.28 8.65 -10.90
N GLY A 117 -5.28 9.34 -11.48
CA GLY A 117 -4.79 10.61 -10.97
C GLY A 117 -3.91 10.49 -9.73
N TYR A 118 -3.22 9.37 -9.56
CA TYR A 118 -2.26 9.15 -8.48
C TYR A 118 -0.91 8.66 -9.02
N GLN A 119 0.10 8.69 -8.15
CA GLN A 119 1.40 8.05 -8.33
C GLN A 119 1.95 7.61 -6.98
N GLU A 120 2.96 6.75 -6.97
CA GLU A 120 3.71 6.45 -5.75
C GLU A 120 4.64 7.61 -5.40
N GLY A 121 4.70 7.94 -4.12
CA GLY A 121 5.67 8.87 -3.56
C GLY A 121 7.04 8.22 -3.34
N THR A 122 7.87 8.87 -2.55
CA THR A 122 9.19 8.36 -2.17
C THR A 122 9.07 6.99 -1.49
N ARG A 123 9.89 6.03 -1.95
CA ARG A 123 10.09 4.74 -1.27
C ARG A 123 10.79 4.96 0.07
N TYR A 124 10.16 4.50 1.15
CA TYR A 124 10.79 4.33 2.46
C TYR A 124 11.14 2.86 2.69
N VAL A 125 12.30 2.60 3.29
CA VAL A 125 12.77 1.23 3.57
C VAL A 125 13.27 1.13 5.00
N SER A 126 12.88 0.08 5.70
CA SER A 126 13.44 -0.31 7.00
C SER A 126 13.82 -1.78 6.99
N CYS A 127 15.02 -2.10 7.49
CA CYS A 127 15.51 -3.47 7.58
C CYS A 127 15.32 -4.02 9.00
N PHE A 128 15.04 -5.31 9.11
CA PHE A 128 14.95 -5.99 10.40
C PHE A 128 15.68 -7.34 10.39
N THR A 129 16.16 -7.72 11.57
CA THR A 129 16.85 -8.99 11.84
C THR A 129 16.44 -9.51 13.23
N GLY A 130 17.00 -10.65 13.67
CA GLY A 130 16.74 -11.17 15.02
C GLY A 130 15.39 -11.89 15.16
N LEU A 131 14.83 -12.37 14.04
CA LEU A 131 13.59 -13.15 14.06
C LEU A 131 13.81 -14.56 14.59
N THR A 132 12.79 -15.10 15.27
CA THR A 132 12.83 -16.44 15.88
C THR A 132 12.71 -17.59 14.87
N HIS A 133 12.29 -17.31 13.64
CA HIS A 133 12.01 -18.34 12.64
C HIS A 133 13.31 -18.84 11.98
N HIS A 134 13.49 -20.16 11.92
CA HIS A 134 14.72 -20.79 11.40
C HIS A 134 14.97 -20.53 9.90
N ILE A 135 13.91 -20.41 9.08
CA ILE A 135 13.99 -19.97 7.68
C ILE A 135 14.06 -18.43 7.58
N HIS A 136 13.05 -17.70 8.07
CA HIS A 136 12.94 -16.24 7.95
C HIS A 136 13.71 -15.49 9.04
N LYS A 137 14.99 -15.19 8.80
CA LYS A 137 15.88 -14.58 9.80
C LYS A 137 16.05 -13.06 9.68
N LYS A 138 15.85 -12.52 8.47
CA LYS A 138 16.00 -11.10 8.13
C LYS A 138 14.94 -10.70 7.11
N GLY A 139 14.71 -9.40 6.98
CA GLY A 139 13.76 -8.88 6.00
C GLY A 139 13.73 -7.37 5.93
N LYS A 140 12.80 -6.87 5.14
CA LYS A 140 12.61 -5.45 4.87
C LYS A 140 11.14 -5.08 4.90
N VAL A 141 10.86 -3.85 5.29
CA VAL A 141 9.59 -3.17 5.12
C VAL A 141 9.81 -2.05 4.11
N PHE A 142 8.95 -1.99 3.10
CA PHE A 142 8.90 -0.95 2.08
C PHE A 142 7.58 -0.21 2.20
N GLY A 143 7.59 1.11 2.06
CA GLY A 143 6.37 1.92 2.13
C GLY A 143 6.39 3.08 1.15
N TRP A 144 5.22 3.38 0.58
CA TRP A 144 5.00 4.49 -0.33
C TRP A 144 3.69 5.20 0.00
N GLU A 145 3.72 6.52 0.12
CA GLU A 145 2.51 7.35 0.09
C GLU A 145 1.94 7.35 -1.33
N LEU A 146 0.62 7.25 -1.49
CA LEU A 146 -0.05 7.45 -2.76
C LEU A 146 -0.38 8.93 -2.91
N ILE A 147 0.36 9.61 -3.78
CA ILE A 147 0.26 11.06 -3.97
C ILE A 147 -0.73 11.35 -5.10
N SER A 148 -1.69 12.24 -4.86
CA SER A 148 -2.59 12.69 -5.92
C SER A 148 -1.85 13.62 -6.89
N ASN A 149 -2.02 13.36 -8.18
CA ASN A 149 -1.45 14.17 -9.26
C ASN A 149 -2.17 15.53 -9.42
N ASN A 150 -3.34 15.70 -8.78
CA ASN A 150 -4.10 16.95 -8.79
C ASN A 150 -3.62 17.89 -7.67
N THR A 151 -2.39 18.37 -7.75
CA THR A 151 -1.88 19.47 -6.91
C THR A 151 -1.97 20.83 -7.60
N GLY A 152 -2.85 20.99 -8.58
CA GLY A 152 -3.06 22.27 -9.26
C GLY A 152 -4.47 22.45 -9.82
N ASN A 153 -5.44 22.76 -8.97
CA ASN A 153 -6.46 23.77 -9.27
C ASN A 153 -7.24 24.16 -8.00
N HIS A 154 -6.63 24.98 -7.14
CA HIS A 154 -7.44 25.83 -6.26
C HIS A 154 -7.93 27.02 -7.09
N ASP A 155 -9.23 27.04 -7.33
CA ASP A 155 -10.08 28.22 -7.50
C ASP A 155 -9.66 29.27 -8.54
N THR A 156 -10.15 29.12 -9.77
CA THR A 156 -10.58 30.28 -10.55
C THR A 156 -12.07 30.11 -10.86
N GLY A 157 -12.90 30.80 -10.09
CA GLY A 157 -14.35 30.84 -10.26
C GLY A 157 -14.76 30.98 -11.73
N ARG A 158 -15.58 30.04 -12.19
CA ARG A 158 -16.41 30.26 -13.38
C ARG A 158 -17.62 31.06 -12.95
N PRO A 159 -17.89 32.24 -13.53
CA PRO A 159 -19.19 32.87 -13.39
C PRO A 159 -20.24 31.95 -14.01
N LEU A 160 -21.34 31.73 -13.28
CA LEU A 160 -22.56 31.16 -13.84
C LEU A 160 -23.04 32.11 -14.95
N THR A 161 -22.94 31.70 -16.21
CA THR A 161 -23.70 32.34 -17.29
C THR A 161 -25.10 31.73 -17.31
N PRO A 162 -26.17 32.52 -17.13
CA PRO A 162 -27.52 32.04 -17.30
C PRO A 162 -27.89 32.07 -18.78
N ARG A 163 -28.35 30.93 -19.33
CA ARG A 163 -29.47 30.82 -20.27
C ARG A 163 -30.06 29.42 -20.19
#